data_AF-A0A973JQ90-F1
#
_entry.id   AF-A0A973JQ90-F1
#
_cell.length_a   1.000
_cell.length_b   1.000
_cell.length_c   1.000
_cell.angle_alpha   90.00
_cell.angle_beta   90.00
_cell.angle_gamma   90.00
#
_symmetry.space_group_name_H-M   'P 1'
#
loop_
_entity.id
_entity.type
_entity.pdbx_description
1 polymer ?
#
loop_
_entity_poly.entity_id
_entity_poly.type
_entity_poly.pdbx_seq_one_letter_code
_entity_poly.pdbx_strand_id
1 'polypeptide(L)'
;MLLLFATLTLLCVCIPGVTQATTLTVSKICSSPSSTTCFTTITAAINAAANNTTNDNIIIEPGTYTESITLINNLPISGVETARTILKNPSTSPVITANGLTNVSITNLTISSTSVGIQAVNSAVKISNNIFWGSSQGTAIQIQQNSSGEITNNTFFQNQTAISSQVDITIQNNIFSSNTTVLSAVSPVAQFTKVTYNDFYIYSNLGPFPYVPNDPLETNIPNLTFTDANPKFVNPNTTPPDMDLHLQETSPCIGTGFSAVDLGAFGGSGADTIPFMASGVTLTSQSGSGSVTVNWLPNKSYNVTNSDPTKRGGYNVHYSLNKSGPLYDAKATVASTTTSAVLSGLTTTASPPATPTLALTGFASNTLLLSWTTSTSDTKYIVYYTDTTAATPEQSKEVPAPVTFPYVLNGLENLHHYSVEVTAVAQPIYHFSVTVFDYTVAGVNGGIPGVAHESNYSSDIKLAIGSAVESVRSNALDPADTYPEAVDPYPALPNKGCFIATAAYGSYSASEVQALRAFRDRYLLTNGPGKAFVSWYNTYGPTGAQFLNDHPEWKPLVRAALLPAVGVAMFLMHTSSLTKAIVLLIGLSLVLMLVKNKLTSSGGIQ
;
A
#
# COMPACT_ATOMS: atom_id res chain seq x y z
N MET A 1 21.81 -2.85 -41.72
CA MET A 1 22.12 -3.54 -40.44
C MET A 1 20.88 -3.49 -39.54
N LEU A 2 19.78 -4.05 -40.05
CA LEU A 2 18.44 -4.00 -39.44
C LEU A 2 17.60 -5.12 -40.08
N LEU A 3 18.07 -6.37 -39.96
CA LEU A 3 17.41 -7.56 -40.55
C LEU A 3 17.97 -8.88 -39.96
N LEU A 4 18.15 -8.93 -38.64
CA LEU A 4 18.58 -10.17 -37.95
C LEU A 4 17.79 -10.54 -36.68
N PHE A 5 16.61 -9.93 -36.45
CA PHE A 5 15.78 -10.19 -35.27
C PHE A 5 14.39 -10.79 -35.55
N ALA A 6 14.12 -11.27 -36.77
CA ALA A 6 12.78 -11.70 -37.18
C ALA A 6 12.65 -13.20 -37.56
N THR A 7 13.56 -14.07 -37.11
CA THR A 7 13.45 -15.51 -37.40
C THR A 7 13.88 -16.36 -36.20
N LEU A 8 13.06 -16.39 -35.15
CA LEU A 8 12.97 -17.55 -34.25
C LEU A 8 11.59 -17.62 -33.59
N THR A 9 10.54 -17.54 -34.40
CA THR A 9 9.18 -17.94 -34.03
C THR A 9 8.63 -18.76 -35.19
N LEU A 10 7.95 -19.85 -34.86
CA LEU A 10 7.26 -20.76 -35.77
C LEU A 10 8.09 -21.87 -36.42
N LEU A 11 8.48 -22.88 -35.62
CA LEU A 11 8.29 -24.28 -35.99
C LEU A 11 8.28 -25.15 -34.72
N CYS A 12 7.12 -25.27 -34.06
CA CYS A 12 6.87 -26.39 -33.16
C CYS A 12 5.53 -26.99 -33.58
N VAL A 13 5.63 -28.17 -34.21
CA VAL A 13 4.51 -29.02 -34.57
C VAL A 13 3.73 -29.34 -33.30
N CYS A 14 2.45 -28.98 -33.27
CA CYS A 14 1.54 -29.35 -32.19
C CYS A 14 1.46 -30.88 -32.10
N ILE A 15 2.12 -31.46 -31.11
CA ILE A 15 1.67 -32.71 -30.51
C ILE A 15 0.50 -32.32 -29.59
N PRO A 16 -0.75 -32.74 -29.85
CA PRO A 16 -1.84 -32.50 -28.91
C PRO A 16 -1.61 -33.39 -27.69
N GLY A 17 -1.39 -32.78 -26.52
CA GLY A 17 -1.43 -33.51 -25.24
C GLY A 17 -0.27 -33.30 -24.26
N VAL A 18 0.64 -32.35 -24.45
CA VAL A 18 1.61 -31.97 -23.40
C VAL A 18 1.35 -30.54 -22.97
N THR A 19 0.57 -30.36 -21.92
CA THR A 19 0.46 -29.09 -21.18
C THR A 19 1.81 -28.81 -20.53
N GLN A 20 2.36 -27.60 -20.71
CA GLN A 20 3.63 -27.20 -20.08
C GLN A 20 3.40 -26.87 -18.60
N ALA A 21 4.39 -27.19 -17.76
CA ALA A 21 4.41 -26.83 -16.35
C ALA A 21 4.17 -25.33 -16.17
N THR A 22 3.17 -24.97 -15.36
CA THR A 22 2.83 -23.56 -15.10
C THR A 22 3.30 -23.16 -13.71
N THR A 23 3.92 -21.99 -13.60
CA THR A 23 4.24 -21.39 -12.30
C THR A 23 3.03 -20.62 -11.79
N LEU A 24 2.54 -20.99 -10.60
CA LEU A 24 1.48 -20.28 -9.89
C LEU A 24 2.11 -19.45 -8.78
N THR A 25 1.94 -18.14 -8.86
CA THR A 25 2.48 -17.18 -7.89
C THR A 25 1.45 -16.92 -6.80
N VAL A 26 1.87 -16.98 -5.54
CA VAL A 26 1.07 -16.55 -4.39
C VAL A 26 1.62 -15.22 -3.90
N SER A 27 0.80 -14.18 -3.88
CA SER A 27 1.18 -12.84 -3.42
C SER A 27 0.03 -12.16 -2.69
N LYS A 28 0.34 -11.37 -1.66
CA LYS A 28 -0.67 -10.56 -0.95
C LYS A 28 -1.38 -9.55 -1.85
N ILE A 29 -0.76 -9.16 -2.96
CA ILE A 29 -1.31 -8.23 -3.93
C ILE A 29 -1.10 -8.82 -5.33
N CYS A 30 -2.21 -9.15 -6.00
CA CYS A 30 -2.19 -9.51 -7.42
C CYS A 30 -2.51 -8.28 -8.26
N SER A 31 -1.64 -7.98 -9.22
CA SER A 31 -1.74 -6.80 -10.11
C SER A 31 -2.94 -6.86 -11.08
N SER A 32 -3.54 -8.04 -11.28
CA SER A 32 -4.77 -8.21 -12.06
C SER A 32 -5.74 -9.17 -11.35
N PRO A 33 -6.99 -8.73 -11.07
CA PRO A 33 -8.02 -9.58 -10.46
C PRO A 33 -8.51 -10.71 -11.38
N SER A 34 -8.11 -10.73 -12.66
CA SER A 34 -8.41 -11.81 -13.62
C SER A 34 -7.22 -12.70 -13.95
N SER A 35 -6.12 -12.64 -13.17
CA SER A 35 -4.95 -13.49 -13.39
C SER A 35 -5.27 -14.95 -13.12
N THR A 36 -4.94 -15.84 -14.05
CA THR A 36 -5.04 -17.29 -13.87
C THR A 36 -3.81 -17.90 -13.18
N THR A 37 -2.79 -17.09 -12.89
CA THR A 37 -1.50 -17.52 -12.33
C THR A 37 -1.13 -16.81 -11.03
N CYS A 38 -1.86 -15.78 -10.59
CA CYS A 38 -1.61 -15.10 -9.32
C CYS A 38 -2.76 -15.31 -8.33
N PHE A 39 -2.43 -15.71 -7.11
CA PHE A 39 -3.38 -16.02 -6.05
C PHE A 39 -3.01 -15.29 -4.76
N THR A 40 -4.02 -14.90 -3.97
CA THR A 40 -3.80 -14.24 -2.67
C THR A 40 -3.64 -15.20 -1.51
N THR A 41 -3.95 -16.47 -1.72
CA THR A 41 -3.81 -17.56 -0.74
C THR A 41 -3.14 -18.77 -1.37
N ILE A 42 -2.40 -19.52 -0.56
CA ILE A 42 -1.69 -20.72 -1.00
C ILE A 42 -2.69 -21.80 -1.37
N THR A 43 -3.77 -21.92 -0.58
CA THR A 43 -4.86 -22.86 -0.84
C THR A 43 -5.53 -22.62 -2.19
N ALA A 44 -5.73 -21.36 -2.60
CA ALA A 44 -6.32 -21.04 -3.90
C ALA A 44 -5.40 -21.44 -5.07
N ALA A 45 -4.09 -21.23 -4.95
CA ALA A 45 -3.13 -21.69 -5.94
C ALA A 45 -3.12 -23.22 -6.06
N ILE A 46 -3.14 -23.94 -4.93
CA ILE A 46 -3.23 -25.41 -4.91
C ILE A 46 -4.51 -25.90 -5.58
N ASN A 47 -5.66 -25.30 -5.27
CA ASN A 47 -6.94 -25.67 -5.88
C ASN A 47 -6.96 -25.38 -7.38
N ALA A 48 -6.28 -24.33 -7.84
CA ALA A 48 -6.13 -24.05 -9.26
C ALA A 48 -5.27 -25.12 -9.95
N ALA A 49 -4.16 -25.53 -9.33
CA ALA A 49 -3.30 -26.62 -9.80
C ALA A 49 -4.01 -27.99 -9.79
N ALA A 50 -5.03 -28.19 -8.94
CA ALA A 50 -5.78 -29.45 -8.86
C ALA A 50 -6.42 -29.88 -10.18
N ASN A 51 -6.70 -28.92 -11.08
CA ASN A 51 -7.34 -29.16 -12.37
C ASN A 51 -6.34 -29.45 -13.51
N ASN A 52 -5.04 -29.43 -13.21
CA ASN A 52 -3.97 -29.59 -14.19
C ASN A 52 -3.27 -30.95 -14.00
N THR A 53 -3.04 -31.68 -15.09
CA THR A 53 -2.30 -32.96 -15.09
C THR A 53 -0.78 -32.75 -15.20
N THR A 54 -0.27 -31.57 -14.82
CA THR A 54 1.12 -31.11 -15.06
C THR A 54 1.91 -30.85 -13.80
N ASN A 55 3.25 -30.87 -13.96
CA ASN A 55 4.27 -30.50 -12.97
C ASN A 55 4.24 -29.00 -12.62
N ASP A 56 3.10 -28.46 -12.20
CA ASP A 56 2.98 -27.05 -11.82
C ASP A 56 3.80 -26.77 -10.54
N ASN A 57 4.33 -25.54 -10.44
CA ASN A 57 5.14 -25.11 -9.29
C ASN A 57 4.46 -23.95 -8.59
N ILE A 58 4.37 -24.00 -7.26
CA ILE A 58 3.84 -22.87 -6.48
C ILE A 58 5.02 -22.06 -5.93
N ILE A 59 5.08 -20.80 -6.34
CA ILE A 59 6.08 -19.83 -5.85
C ILE A 59 5.36 -18.81 -4.96
N ILE A 60 5.84 -18.62 -3.74
CA ILE A 60 5.20 -17.80 -2.73
C ILE A 60 6.05 -16.55 -2.50
N GLU A 61 5.49 -15.38 -2.79
CA GLU A 61 6.13 -14.08 -2.57
C GLU A 61 6.23 -13.75 -1.08
N PRO A 62 7.19 -12.90 -0.67
CA PRO A 62 7.35 -12.47 0.72
C PRO A 62 6.04 -11.96 1.32
N GLY A 63 5.76 -12.39 2.55
CA GLY A 63 4.54 -12.08 3.26
C GLY A 63 4.25 -13.10 4.37
N THR A 64 3.30 -12.76 5.25
CA THR A 64 2.81 -13.69 6.27
C THR A 64 1.48 -14.31 5.85
N TYR A 65 1.45 -15.62 5.67
CA TYR A 65 0.29 -16.41 5.25
C TYR A 65 -0.21 -17.25 6.43
N THR A 66 -1.47 -17.03 6.81
CA THR A 66 -2.10 -17.73 7.93
C THR A 66 -3.11 -18.74 7.41
N GLU A 67 -2.68 -19.96 7.12
CA GLU A 67 -3.47 -21.00 6.46
C GLU A 67 -3.06 -22.40 6.96
N SER A 68 -3.97 -23.37 6.85
CA SER A 68 -3.64 -24.79 6.97
C SER A 68 -3.70 -25.40 5.58
N ILE A 69 -2.56 -25.88 5.10
CA ILE A 69 -2.34 -26.24 3.71
C ILE A 69 -2.36 -27.76 3.58
N THR A 70 -3.13 -28.29 2.63
CA THR A 70 -3.06 -29.70 2.24
C THR A 70 -2.51 -29.79 0.83
N LEU A 71 -1.35 -30.43 0.69
CA LEU A 71 -0.71 -30.63 -0.60
C LEU A 71 -1.42 -31.74 -1.37
N ILE A 72 -1.43 -31.61 -2.69
CA ILE A 72 -2.02 -32.56 -3.63
C ILE A 72 -1.07 -32.75 -4.81
N ASN A 73 -1.27 -33.80 -5.61
CA ASN A 73 -0.63 -34.00 -6.92
C ASN A 73 0.91 -33.83 -6.94
N ASN A 74 1.60 -34.11 -5.83
CA ASN A 74 3.05 -33.95 -5.71
C ASN A 74 3.55 -32.51 -5.98
N LEU A 75 2.70 -31.49 -5.81
CA LEU A 75 3.04 -30.11 -6.12
C LEU A 75 4.18 -29.61 -5.21
N PRO A 76 5.30 -29.13 -5.80
CA PRO A 76 6.33 -28.45 -5.04
C PRO A 76 5.86 -27.05 -4.66
N ILE A 77 6.21 -26.66 -3.44
CA ILE A 77 6.00 -25.30 -2.93
C ILE A 77 7.35 -24.69 -2.56
N SER A 78 7.55 -23.44 -2.98
CA SER A 78 8.79 -22.71 -2.71
C SER A 78 8.50 -21.26 -2.36
N GLY A 79 9.16 -20.72 -1.35
CA GLY A 79 9.18 -19.27 -1.15
C GLY A 79 10.23 -18.60 -2.01
N VAL A 80 9.96 -17.35 -2.42
CA VAL A 80 10.94 -16.52 -3.12
C VAL A 80 12.07 -16.12 -2.17
N GLU A 81 11.71 -15.81 -0.93
CA GLU A 81 12.66 -15.35 0.09
C GLU A 81 12.43 -16.06 1.42
N THR A 82 13.40 -16.87 1.86
CA THR A 82 13.21 -17.80 2.99
C THR A 82 12.83 -17.09 4.27
N ALA A 83 13.49 -15.98 4.59
CA ALA A 83 13.28 -15.27 5.85
C ALA A 83 11.95 -14.50 5.91
N ARG A 84 11.41 -14.06 4.76
CA ARG A 84 10.21 -13.20 4.68
C ARG A 84 8.98 -13.90 4.11
N THR A 85 9.11 -15.12 3.61
CA THR A 85 7.98 -15.96 3.20
C THR A 85 7.51 -16.82 4.38
N ILE A 86 6.57 -16.28 5.15
CA ILE A 86 6.23 -16.79 6.48
C ILE A 86 4.90 -17.51 6.43
N LEU A 87 4.87 -18.78 6.80
CA LEU A 87 3.65 -19.58 6.96
C LEU A 87 3.38 -19.82 8.44
N LYS A 88 2.16 -19.51 8.86
CA LYS A 88 1.70 -19.69 10.24
C LYS A 88 0.34 -20.36 10.29
N ASN A 89 0.13 -21.20 11.28
CA ASN A 89 -1.20 -21.66 11.64
C ASN A 89 -1.33 -21.62 13.17
N PRO A 90 -2.17 -20.72 13.72
CA PRO A 90 -2.39 -20.66 15.16
C PRO A 90 -3.31 -21.78 15.68
N SER A 91 -3.93 -22.57 14.78
CA SER A 91 -4.83 -23.66 15.15
C SER A 91 -4.07 -24.93 15.58
N THR A 92 -4.82 -25.92 16.07
CA THR A 92 -4.28 -27.23 16.43
C THR A 92 -3.95 -28.12 15.23
N SER A 93 -4.28 -27.70 14.01
CA SER A 93 -3.97 -28.42 12.78
C SER A 93 -2.56 -28.10 12.27
N PRO A 94 -1.91 -29.01 11.52
CA PRO A 94 -0.63 -28.72 10.89
C PRO A 94 -0.67 -27.49 9.97
N VAL A 95 0.48 -26.82 9.80
CA VAL A 95 0.61 -25.73 8.81
C VAL A 95 0.58 -26.30 7.39
N ILE A 96 1.33 -27.37 7.14
CA ILE A 96 1.36 -28.10 5.87
C ILE A 96 1.13 -29.60 6.13
N THR A 97 0.21 -30.19 5.36
CA THR A 97 -0.10 -31.63 5.38
C THR A 97 0.20 -32.25 4.02
N ALA A 98 1.03 -33.29 4.00
CA ALA A 98 1.24 -34.19 2.86
C ALA A 98 0.69 -35.58 3.22
N ASN A 99 -0.25 -36.10 2.43
CA ASN A 99 -0.88 -37.39 2.69
C ASN A 99 -0.99 -38.22 1.41
N GLY A 100 -0.31 -39.37 1.35
CA GLY A 100 -0.30 -40.26 0.19
C GLY A 100 0.46 -39.71 -1.02
N LEU A 101 1.45 -38.84 -0.83
CA LEU A 101 2.19 -38.17 -1.91
C LEU A 101 3.56 -38.83 -2.14
N THR A 102 3.97 -39.03 -3.40
CA THR A 102 5.15 -39.84 -3.73
C THR A 102 6.42 -39.03 -4.01
N ASN A 103 6.32 -37.70 -4.17
CA ASN A 103 7.49 -36.84 -4.38
C ASN A 103 7.12 -35.37 -4.19
N VAL A 104 7.22 -34.85 -2.97
CA VAL A 104 6.89 -33.44 -2.67
C VAL A 104 8.13 -32.70 -2.22
N SER A 105 8.33 -31.49 -2.72
CA SER A 105 9.40 -30.59 -2.27
C SER A 105 8.81 -29.34 -1.60
N ILE A 106 9.35 -29.01 -0.43
CA ILE A 106 8.98 -27.83 0.37
C ILE A 106 10.26 -27.05 0.65
N THR A 107 10.38 -25.85 0.09
CA THR A 107 11.64 -25.10 0.12
C THR A 107 11.49 -23.61 0.38
N ASN A 108 12.51 -22.98 0.96
CA ASN A 108 12.62 -21.53 1.13
C ASN A 108 11.44 -20.89 1.88
N LEU A 109 10.98 -21.52 2.97
CA LEU A 109 9.89 -21.00 3.81
C LEU A 109 10.35 -20.79 5.24
N THR A 110 9.78 -19.78 5.91
CA THR A 110 9.78 -19.67 7.37
C THR A 110 8.45 -20.20 7.91
N ILE A 111 8.48 -21.28 8.68
CA ILE A 111 7.29 -21.97 9.19
C ILE A 111 7.25 -21.82 10.71
N SER A 112 6.10 -21.40 11.23
CA SER A 112 5.84 -21.34 12.67
C SER A 112 4.45 -21.88 13.00
N SER A 113 4.39 -22.78 13.96
CA SER A 113 3.18 -23.52 14.31
C SER A 113 3.01 -23.64 15.82
N THR A 114 1.78 -23.61 16.30
CA THR A 114 1.45 -23.99 17.69
C THR A 114 1.29 -25.50 17.85
N SER A 115 1.13 -26.25 16.76
CA SER A 115 0.91 -27.71 16.73
C SER A 115 1.99 -28.45 15.93
N VAL A 116 1.84 -28.60 14.61
CA VAL A 116 2.83 -29.22 13.72
C VAL A 116 3.14 -28.26 12.57
N GLY A 117 4.42 -28.07 12.24
CA GLY A 117 4.82 -27.29 11.06
C GLY A 117 4.46 -28.05 9.79
N ILE A 118 5.18 -29.13 9.51
CA ILE A 118 4.92 -30.03 8.37
C ILE A 118 4.57 -31.41 8.89
N GLN A 119 3.41 -31.94 8.50
CA GLN A 119 3.00 -33.31 8.73
C GLN A 119 3.03 -34.11 7.42
N ALA A 120 3.77 -35.21 7.39
CA ALA A 120 3.80 -36.14 6.27
C ALA A 120 3.32 -37.53 6.70
N VAL A 121 2.30 -38.05 6.00
CA VAL A 121 1.68 -39.34 6.26
C VAL A 121 1.66 -40.15 4.96
N ASN A 122 2.18 -41.38 4.97
CA ASN A 122 2.34 -42.21 3.76
C ASN A 122 2.93 -41.43 2.57
N SER A 123 3.88 -40.55 2.82
CA SER A 123 4.38 -39.61 1.82
C SER A 123 5.90 -39.59 1.73
N ALA A 124 6.44 -39.34 0.53
CA ALA A 124 7.86 -39.07 0.31
C ALA A 124 8.08 -37.56 0.14
N VAL A 125 8.83 -36.97 1.09
CA VAL A 125 9.02 -35.52 1.18
C VAL A 125 10.49 -35.11 1.15
N LYS A 126 10.78 -34.02 0.46
CA LYS A 126 12.07 -33.31 0.46
C LYS A 126 11.85 -31.94 1.06
N ILE A 127 12.41 -31.72 2.24
CA ILE A 127 12.23 -30.48 3.00
C ILE A 127 13.60 -29.84 3.11
N SER A 128 13.81 -28.73 2.39
CA SER A 128 15.12 -28.09 2.36
C SER A 128 15.10 -26.58 2.33
N ASN A 129 16.12 -25.95 2.91
CA ASN A 129 16.28 -24.48 2.92
C ASN A 129 15.14 -23.75 3.65
N ASN A 130 14.52 -24.40 4.65
CA ASN A 130 13.45 -23.80 5.44
C ASN A 130 13.93 -23.38 6.83
N ILE A 131 13.27 -22.38 7.40
CA ILE A 131 13.39 -21.99 8.81
C ILE A 131 12.17 -22.50 9.55
N PHE A 132 12.37 -23.26 10.63
CA PHE A 132 11.32 -23.65 11.56
C PHE A 132 11.50 -22.90 12.87
N TRP A 133 10.53 -22.06 13.24
CA TRP A 133 10.67 -21.14 14.36
C TRP A 133 9.54 -21.22 15.39
N GLY A 134 9.94 -21.27 16.67
CA GLY A 134 9.14 -20.76 17.79
C GLY A 134 7.93 -21.61 18.18
N SER A 135 7.93 -22.93 17.93
CA SER A 135 6.83 -23.79 18.36
C SER A 135 6.90 -24.06 19.88
N SER A 136 6.26 -23.22 20.69
CA SER A 136 6.29 -23.37 22.16
C SER A 136 5.67 -24.68 22.68
N GLN A 137 4.84 -25.35 21.89
CA GLN A 137 4.15 -26.61 22.23
C GLN A 137 4.15 -27.62 21.07
N GLY A 138 4.81 -27.29 19.96
CA GLY A 138 4.61 -27.99 18.68
C GLY A 138 5.84 -28.70 18.13
N THR A 139 5.62 -29.58 17.16
CA THR A 139 6.68 -30.28 16.42
C THR A 139 6.91 -29.62 15.06
N ALA A 140 8.14 -29.20 14.74
CA ALA A 140 8.39 -28.53 13.46
C ALA A 140 8.15 -29.46 12.25
N ILE A 141 8.66 -30.69 12.28
CA ILE A 141 8.39 -31.72 11.25
C ILE A 141 7.94 -33.02 11.91
N GLN A 142 6.82 -33.56 11.46
CA GLN A 142 6.29 -34.85 11.87
C GLN A 142 6.15 -35.80 10.67
N ILE A 143 6.91 -36.90 10.65
CA ILE A 143 6.87 -37.91 9.60
C ILE A 143 6.26 -39.21 10.16
N GLN A 144 5.22 -39.74 9.51
CA GLN A 144 4.41 -40.83 10.05
C GLN A 144 4.17 -41.95 9.03
N GLN A 145 3.86 -43.15 9.54
CA GLN A 145 3.50 -44.33 8.74
C GLN A 145 4.54 -44.67 7.67
N ASN A 146 4.15 -45.09 6.47
CA ASN A 146 5.07 -45.55 5.41
C ASN A 146 5.74 -44.40 4.64
N SER A 147 6.08 -43.31 5.33
CA SER A 147 6.68 -42.14 4.71
C SER A 147 8.20 -42.29 4.49
N SER A 148 8.78 -41.40 3.68
CA SER A 148 10.22 -41.19 3.59
C SER A 148 10.54 -39.70 3.56
N GLY A 149 11.74 -39.32 4.01
CA GLY A 149 12.11 -37.92 4.18
C GLY A 149 13.57 -37.64 3.90
N GLU A 150 13.83 -36.58 3.12
CA GLU A 150 15.12 -35.91 3.00
C GLU A 150 15.01 -34.52 3.65
N ILE A 151 15.55 -34.37 4.86
CA ILE A 151 15.52 -33.13 5.62
C ILE A 151 16.91 -32.50 5.54
N THR A 152 17.08 -31.58 4.59
CA THR A 152 18.41 -31.04 4.25
C THR A 152 18.50 -29.54 4.34
N ASN A 153 19.60 -28.97 4.85
CA ASN A 153 19.80 -27.52 4.83
C ASN A 153 18.65 -26.72 5.46
N ASN A 154 18.07 -27.15 6.58
CA ASN A 154 17.05 -26.38 7.30
C ASN A 154 17.62 -25.80 8.60
N THR A 155 17.03 -24.70 9.07
CA THR A 155 17.34 -24.13 10.39
C THR A 155 16.14 -24.32 11.33
N PHE A 156 16.32 -25.12 12.38
CA PHE A 156 15.34 -25.32 13.44
C PHE A 156 15.72 -24.45 14.64
N PHE A 157 14.96 -23.40 14.90
CA PHE A 157 15.24 -22.42 15.94
C PHE A 157 14.11 -22.31 16.96
N GLN A 158 14.40 -22.57 18.24
CA GLN A 158 13.44 -22.38 19.35
C GLN A 158 12.15 -23.23 19.25
N ASN A 159 12.25 -24.49 18.79
CA ASN A 159 11.10 -25.41 18.73
C ASN A 159 11.03 -26.31 19.97
N GLN A 160 9.82 -26.68 20.38
CA GLN A 160 9.62 -27.69 21.43
C GLN A 160 10.13 -29.07 20.97
N THR A 161 9.79 -29.47 19.74
CA THR A 161 10.38 -30.63 19.07
C THR A 161 10.74 -30.25 17.64
N ALA A 162 11.99 -30.41 17.21
CA ALA A 162 12.37 -30.10 15.83
C ALA A 162 11.86 -31.18 14.86
N ILE A 163 12.21 -32.45 15.09
CA ILE A 163 11.78 -33.55 14.22
C ILE A 163 11.21 -34.69 15.05
N SER A 164 10.02 -35.16 14.68
CA SER A 164 9.43 -36.41 15.18
C SER A 164 9.16 -37.35 14.02
N SER A 165 9.55 -38.63 14.13
CA SER A 165 9.40 -39.56 13.02
C SER A 165 9.08 -41.00 13.43
N GLN A 166 8.21 -41.66 12.67
CA GLN A 166 7.95 -43.10 12.71
C GLN A 166 8.77 -43.90 11.68
N VAL A 167 9.61 -43.24 10.89
CA VAL A 167 10.49 -43.84 9.88
C VAL A 167 11.91 -43.27 9.94
N ASP A 168 12.89 -44.05 9.51
CA ASP A 168 14.28 -43.61 9.48
C ASP A 168 14.54 -42.75 8.23
N ILE A 169 14.76 -41.46 8.45
CA ILE A 169 14.84 -40.41 7.43
C ILE A 169 16.26 -39.81 7.36
N THR A 170 16.60 -39.22 6.22
CA THR A 170 17.88 -38.53 6.04
C THR A 170 17.80 -37.14 6.68
N ILE A 171 18.76 -36.83 7.55
CA ILE A 171 18.89 -35.53 8.24
C ILE A 171 20.31 -35.02 8.01
N GLN A 172 20.47 -34.07 7.08
CA GLN A 172 21.79 -33.60 6.65
C GLN A 172 21.90 -32.08 6.48
N ASN A 173 23.02 -31.48 6.78
CA ASN A 173 23.29 -30.05 6.58
C ASN A 173 22.36 -29.09 7.35
N ASN A 174 21.68 -29.52 8.42
CA ASN A 174 20.75 -28.66 9.15
C ASN A 174 21.45 -27.95 10.33
N ILE A 175 20.87 -26.84 10.78
CA ILE A 175 21.20 -26.19 12.05
C ILE A 175 20.04 -26.39 13.02
N PHE A 176 20.32 -26.93 14.21
CA PHE A 176 19.37 -27.04 15.31
C PHE A 176 19.83 -26.16 16.46
N SER A 177 19.18 -25.02 16.64
CA SER A 177 19.55 -24.07 17.69
C SER A 177 18.42 -23.81 18.69
N SER A 178 18.70 -23.94 19.98
CA SER A 178 17.78 -23.61 21.08
C SER A 178 16.46 -24.40 21.09
N ASN A 179 16.48 -25.67 20.63
CA ASN A 179 15.29 -26.53 20.63
C ASN A 179 15.19 -27.33 21.94
N THR A 180 13.99 -27.56 22.47
CA THR A 180 13.85 -28.40 23.67
C THR A 180 14.20 -29.86 23.33
N THR A 181 13.53 -30.45 22.34
CA THR A 181 13.86 -31.77 21.78
C THR A 181 14.29 -31.62 20.33
N VAL A 182 15.48 -32.11 19.97
CA VAL A 182 15.97 -32.07 18.60
C VAL A 182 15.31 -33.19 17.79
N LEU A 183 15.60 -34.46 18.12
CA LEU A 183 15.04 -35.62 17.43
C LEU A 183 14.16 -36.46 18.35
N SER A 184 12.99 -36.86 17.86
CA SER A 184 12.04 -37.72 18.57
C SER A 184 11.69 -38.94 17.70
N ALA A 185 12.29 -40.08 18.02
CA ALA A 185 11.97 -41.34 17.37
C ALA A 185 10.67 -41.93 17.95
N VAL A 186 9.76 -42.34 17.09
CA VAL A 186 8.46 -42.91 17.44
C VAL A 186 8.36 -44.31 16.81
N SER A 187 7.76 -45.25 17.54
CA SER A 187 7.54 -46.63 17.05
C SER A 187 6.94 -46.64 15.63
N PRO A 188 7.48 -47.45 14.71
CA PRO A 188 8.45 -48.54 14.91
C PRO A 188 9.95 -48.15 14.97
N VAL A 189 10.30 -46.87 14.80
CA VAL A 189 11.70 -46.45 14.85
C VAL A 189 12.18 -46.29 16.29
N ALA A 190 13.30 -46.95 16.60
CA ALA A 190 13.97 -46.82 17.89
C ALA A 190 15.04 -45.72 17.90
N GLN A 191 15.72 -45.49 16.76
CA GLN A 191 16.77 -44.49 16.60
C GLN A 191 16.90 -44.05 15.14
N PHE A 192 17.40 -42.85 14.91
CA PHE A 192 17.75 -42.35 13.57
C PHE A 192 19.15 -42.83 13.18
N THR A 193 19.32 -43.38 11.97
CA THR A 193 20.63 -43.90 11.50
C THR A 193 21.27 -43.05 10.40
N LYS A 194 20.54 -42.10 9.82
CA LYS A 194 20.97 -41.28 8.67
C LYS A 194 21.09 -39.80 9.02
N VAL A 195 21.79 -39.50 10.11
CA VAL A 195 22.06 -38.13 10.57
C VAL A 195 23.50 -37.80 10.23
N THR A 196 23.79 -36.77 9.43
CA THR A 196 25.17 -36.43 9.01
C THR A 196 25.32 -34.92 8.82
N TYR A 197 26.48 -34.31 9.10
CA TYR A 197 26.73 -32.88 8.82
C TYR A 197 25.67 -31.92 9.40
N ASN A 198 25.43 -31.90 10.71
CA ASN A 198 24.47 -30.96 11.31
C ASN A 198 25.11 -30.11 12.41
N ASP A 199 24.55 -28.95 12.70
CA ASP A 199 24.90 -28.19 13.92
C ASP A 199 23.84 -28.44 15.00
N PHE A 200 24.27 -28.75 16.22
CA PHE A 200 23.37 -28.93 17.37
C PHE A 200 23.77 -27.99 18.49
N TYR A 201 23.22 -26.78 18.51
CA TYR A 201 23.59 -25.74 19.47
C TYR A 201 22.47 -25.43 20.46
N ILE A 202 22.71 -25.64 21.77
CA ILE A 202 21.72 -25.41 22.84
C ILE A 202 20.45 -26.26 22.66
N TYR A 203 20.33 -27.32 23.46
CA TYR A 203 19.14 -28.17 23.51
C TYR A 203 18.94 -28.79 24.90
N SER A 204 17.75 -29.31 25.18
CA SER A 204 17.49 -30.09 26.41
C SER A 204 17.53 -31.61 26.17
N ASN A 205 17.10 -32.06 24.99
CA ASN A 205 17.10 -33.46 24.60
C ASN A 205 17.50 -33.59 23.12
N LEU A 206 18.61 -34.27 22.86
CA LEU A 206 19.11 -34.46 21.49
C LEU A 206 18.31 -35.53 20.73
N GLY A 207 17.77 -36.52 21.43
CA GLY A 207 17.09 -37.68 20.82
C GLY A 207 17.99 -38.87 20.54
N PRO A 208 17.41 -40.03 20.18
CA PRO A 208 18.14 -41.28 19.97
C PRO A 208 18.68 -41.37 18.53
N PHE A 209 19.99 -41.21 18.39
CA PHE A 209 20.77 -41.57 17.20
C PHE A 209 22.16 -42.03 17.65
N PRO A 210 22.96 -42.72 16.81
CA PRO A 210 24.29 -43.17 17.18
C PRO A 210 25.21 -41.97 17.34
N TYR A 211 25.15 -41.35 18.52
CA TYR A 211 26.02 -40.29 18.99
C TYR A 211 27.09 -40.91 19.88
N VAL A 212 28.36 -40.66 19.57
CA VAL A 212 29.48 -41.01 20.44
C VAL A 212 29.96 -39.71 21.08
N PRO A 213 29.66 -39.46 22.37
CA PRO A 213 30.19 -38.30 23.07
C PRO A 213 31.71 -38.32 23.08
N ASN A 214 32.35 -37.21 22.72
CA ASN A 214 33.80 -37.00 22.79
C ASN A 214 34.66 -37.87 21.84
N ASP A 215 34.19 -38.22 20.62
CA ASP A 215 35.09 -38.73 19.57
C ASP A 215 35.87 -37.55 18.96
N PRO A 216 37.14 -37.29 19.35
CA PRO A 216 37.85 -36.06 18.98
C PRO A 216 38.33 -36.08 17.52
N LEU A 217 38.14 -37.20 16.81
CA LEU A 217 38.67 -37.46 15.47
C LEU A 217 37.59 -37.97 14.50
N GLU A 218 36.33 -38.09 14.93
CA GLU A 218 35.25 -38.74 14.15
C GLU A 218 35.67 -40.13 13.60
N THR A 219 36.53 -40.85 14.33
CA THR A 219 37.19 -42.06 13.80
C THR A 219 36.32 -43.30 13.84
N ASN A 220 35.28 -43.32 14.69
CA ASN A 220 34.47 -44.53 14.91
C ASN A 220 33.08 -44.49 14.27
N ILE A 221 32.68 -43.36 13.65
CA ILE A 221 31.46 -43.30 12.84
C ILE A 221 31.74 -42.43 11.59
N PRO A 222 31.87 -43.03 10.40
CA PRO A 222 32.09 -42.27 9.17
C PRO A 222 30.88 -41.38 8.89
N ASN A 223 31.13 -40.08 8.64
CA ASN A 223 30.18 -39.04 8.18
C ASN A 223 29.40 -38.23 9.25
N LEU A 224 29.81 -38.23 10.52
CA LEU A 224 29.18 -37.43 11.58
C LEU A 224 29.96 -36.15 11.90
N THR A 225 30.13 -35.26 10.92
CA THR A 225 30.71 -33.94 11.23
C THR A 225 29.65 -33.07 11.89
N PHE A 226 29.80 -32.84 13.20
CA PHE A 226 28.89 -31.97 13.95
C PHE A 226 29.63 -30.75 14.46
N THR A 227 28.98 -29.60 14.35
CA THR A 227 29.35 -28.44 15.13
C THR A 227 28.42 -28.38 16.35
N ASP A 228 28.98 -28.28 17.55
CA ASP A 228 28.24 -27.91 18.78
C ASP A 228 28.72 -26.51 19.18
N ALA A 229 28.51 -25.57 18.26
CA ALA A 229 29.07 -24.24 18.37
C ALA A 229 28.03 -23.23 17.92
N ASN A 230 28.05 -22.05 18.55
CA ASN A 230 27.08 -21.02 18.25
C ASN A 230 27.06 -20.70 16.74
N PRO A 231 25.92 -20.84 16.04
CA PRO A 231 25.81 -20.56 14.61
C PRO A 231 26.16 -19.13 14.21
N LYS A 232 26.22 -18.20 15.17
CA LYS A 232 26.45 -16.76 14.94
C LYS A 232 25.46 -16.17 13.94
N PHE A 233 24.17 -16.37 14.19
CA PHE A 233 23.11 -15.70 13.42
C PHE A 233 23.19 -14.18 13.53
N VAL A 234 22.83 -13.46 12.47
CA VAL A 234 22.92 -11.98 12.38
C VAL A 234 22.02 -11.28 13.40
N ASN A 235 20.74 -11.67 13.48
CA ASN A 235 19.77 -11.08 14.40
C ASN A 235 18.74 -12.12 14.90
N PRO A 236 19.14 -13.06 15.80
CA PRO A 236 18.28 -14.15 16.26
C PRO A 236 17.31 -13.76 17.39
N ASN A 237 17.40 -12.53 17.93
CA ASN A 237 16.63 -12.10 19.11
C ASN A 237 15.32 -11.39 18.76
N THR A 238 14.97 -11.31 17.47
CA THR A 238 13.71 -10.77 16.95
C THR A 238 12.83 -11.91 16.45
N THR A 239 11.61 -11.59 16.02
CA THR A 239 10.69 -12.55 15.41
C THR A 239 10.51 -12.25 13.92
N PRO A 240 10.18 -13.23 13.05
CA PRO A 240 9.84 -12.96 11.66
C PRO A 240 8.75 -11.87 11.54
N PRO A 241 8.89 -10.89 10.62
CA PRO A 241 9.82 -10.85 9.49
C PRO A 241 11.18 -10.21 9.77
N ASP A 242 11.47 -9.75 11.00
CA ASP A 242 12.73 -9.05 11.33
C ASP A 242 13.84 -9.99 11.86
N MET A 243 13.54 -11.29 11.96
CA MET A 243 14.48 -12.32 12.39
C MET A 243 15.44 -12.67 11.25
N ASP A 244 16.73 -12.45 11.48
CA ASP A 244 17.78 -12.69 10.50
C ASP A 244 18.67 -13.85 10.97
N LEU A 245 18.43 -15.03 10.40
CA LEU A 245 19.21 -16.24 10.66
C LEU A 245 20.28 -16.49 9.59
N HIS A 246 20.65 -15.50 8.78
CA HIS A 246 21.89 -15.57 8.01
C HIS A 246 23.09 -15.67 8.98
N LEU A 247 24.17 -16.28 8.49
CA LEU A 247 25.38 -16.48 9.27
C LEU A 247 26.26 -15.22 9.26
N GLN A 248 26.91 -14.93 10.38
CA GLN A 248 28.00 -13.95 10.45
C GLN A 248 29.33 -14.60 10.04
N GLU A 249 30.31 -13.80 9.63
CA GLU A 249 31.60 -14.27 9.07
C GLU A 249 32.36 -15.28 9.93
N THR A 250 32.23 -15.19 11.26
CA THR A 250 32.91 -16.08 12.20
C THR A 250 32.11 -17.33 12.56
N SER A 251 31.04 -17.60 11.82
CA SER A 251 30.18 -18.77 12.06
C SER A 251 30.94 -20.08 11.76
N PRO A 252 30.86 -21.08 12.65
CA PRO A 252 31.41 -22.42 12.42
C PRO A 252 30.58 -23.20 11.38
N CYS A 253 29.41 -22.71 11.00
CA CYS A 253 28.47 -23.35 10.08
C CYS A 253 28.76 -23.02 8.61
N ILE A 254 29.75 -22.17 8.32
CA ILE A 254 30.13 -21.77 6.95
C ILE A 254 31.03 -22.83 6.33
N GLY A 255 30.62 -23.39 5.19
CA GLY A 255 31.39 -24.37 4.41
C GLY A 255 31.69 -25.71 5.09
N THR A 256 31.04 -26.02 6.23
CA THR A 256 31.29 -27.24 7.03
C THR A 256 30.31 -28.37 6.76
N GLY A 257 29.29 -28.13 5.93
CA GLY A 257 28.34 -29.15 5.51
C GLY A 257 28.90 -30.17 4.52
N PHE A 258 28.12 -31.21 4.27
CA PHE A 258 28.40 -32.18 3.21
C PHE A 258 28.56 -31.46 1.87
N SER A 259 29.61 -31.79 1.11
CA SER A 259 29.98 -31.07 -0.12
C SER A 259 30.42 -29.62 0.08
N ALA A 260 30.90 -29.27 1.29
CA ALA A 260 31.41 -27.93 1.64
C ALA A 260 30.39 -26.80 1.45
N VAL A 261 29.09 -27.11 1.58
CA VAL A 261 28.03 -26.10 1.65
C VAL A 261 27.90 -25.57 3.08
N ASP A 262 27.29 -24.39 3.23
CA ASP A 262 26.91 -23.92 4.56
C ASP A 262 25.83 -24.82 5.17
N LEU A 263 25.81 -24.91 6.49
CA LEU A 263 24.71 -25.53 7.21
C LEU A 263 23.51 -24.57 7.29
N GLY A 264 22.31 -25.16 7.39
CA GLY A 264 21.08 -24.43 7.67
C GLY A 264 20.36 -23.89 6.43
N ALA A 265 19.31 -23.11 6.69
CA ALA A 265 18.32 -22.64 5.71
C ALA A 265 18.87 -21.87 4.51
N PHE A 266 20.07 -21.29 4.65
CA PHE A 266 20.72 -20.48 3.63
C PHE A 266 21.92 -21.18 2.99
N GLY A 267 22.10 -22.48 3.26
CA GLY A 267 23.10 -23.32 2.62
C GLY A 267 22.50 -24.23 1.55
N GLY A 268 23.34 -24.72 0.64
CA GLY A 268 22.92 -25.64 -0.43
C GLY A 268 22.54 -24.96 -1.75
N SER A 269 22.31 -25.76 -2.79
CA SER A 269 22.16 -25.28 -4.18
C SER A 269 20.83 -24.60 -4.51
N GLY A 270 19.85 -24.67 -3.60
CA GLY A 270 18.52 -24.06 -3.76
C GLY A 270 18.21 -23.00 -2.70
N ALA A 271 19.19 -22.59 -1.90
CA ALA A 271 19.00 -21.57 -0.90
C ALA A 271 18.66 -20.23 -1.56
N ASP A 272 17.79 -19.47 -0.90
CA ASP A 272 17.58 -18.07 -1.22
C ASP A 272 18.90 -17.29 -1.13
N THR A 273 19.12 -16.43 -2.12
CA THR A 273 20.33 -15.61 -2.28
C THR A 273 20.10 -14.14 -1.93
N ILE A 274 18.86 -13.76 -1.60
CA ILE A 274 18.45 -12.38 -1.34
C ILE A 274 18.91 -11.98 0.06
N PRO A 275 19.80 -10.97 0.20
CA PRO A 275 20.18 -10.47 1.51
C PRO A 275 19.02 -9.77 2.21
N PHE A 276 19.10 -9.67 3.54
CA PHE A 276 18.19 -8.85 4.31
C PHE A 276 18.25 -7.37 3.88
N MET A 277 17.08 -6.73 3.86
CA MET A 277 16.95 -5.32 3.48
C MET A 277 17.77 -4.39 4.36
N ALA A 278 18.21 -3.27 3.77
CA ALA A 278 18.86 -2.21 4.52
C ALA A 278 17.91 -1.63 5.58
N SER A 279 18.42 -1.44 6.80
CA SER A 279 17.65 -0.92 7.93
C SER A 279 18.23 0.42 8.40
N GLY A 280 17.41 1.21 9.11
CA GLY A 280 17.82 2.49 9.69
C GLY A 280 18.26 3.53 8.65
N VAL A 281 17.66 3.52 7.46
CA VAL A 281 18.00 4.47 6.40
C VAL A 281 17.59 5.89 6.80
N THR A 282 18.54 6.82 6.79
CA THR A 282 18.36 8.21 7.22
C THR A 282 19.09 9.19 6.30
N LEU A 283 18.66 10.45 6.31
CA LEU A 283 19.29 11.53 5.54
C LEU A 283 19.96 12.52 6.47
N THR A 284 21.17 12.95 6.14
CA THR A 284 21.82 14.12 6.77
C THR A 284 21.81 15.26 5.77
N SER A 285 21.10 16.35 6.07
CA SER A 285 21.02 17.51 5.19
C SER A 285 22.30 18.34 5.24
N GLN A 286 22.88 18.63 4.06
CA GLN A 286 23.76 19.78 3.88
C GLN A 286 22.92 20.94 3.32
N SER A 287 22.94 22.07 4.02
CA SER A 287 22.36 23.31 3.50
C SER A 287 23.26 23.88 2.39
N GLY A 288 22.72 23.96 1.18
CA GLY A 288 23.24 24.84 0.11
C GLY A 288 24.12 24.22 -0.98
N SER A 289 24.41 22.91 -0.99
CA SER A 289 25.42 22.33 -1.91
C SER A 289 24.93 21.26 -2.91
N GLY A 290 23.62 21.06 -3.11
CA GLY A 290 23.12 20.05 -4.08
C GLY A 290 23.63 18.63 -3.79
N SER A 291 23.96 18.36 -2.53
CA SER A 291 24.49 17.10 -2.04
C SER A 291 23.67 16.60 -0.86
N VAL A 292 23.53 15.28 -0.77
CA VAL A 292 22.83 14.58 0.30
C VAL A 292 23.65 13.39 0.75
N THR A 293 23.80 13.23 2.06
CA THR A 293 24.35 12.00 2.63
C THR A 293 23.20 11.11 3.04
N VAL A 294 23.15 9.91 2.44
CA VAL A 294 22.26 8.82 2.84
C VAL A 294 23.04 7.90 3.75
N ASN A 295 22.50 7.54 4.92
CA ASN A 295 23.12 6.64 5.89
C ASN A 295 22.20 5.45 6.16
N TRP A 296 22.75 4.31 6.59
CA TRP A 296 22.02 3.11 6.99
C TRP A 296 22.76 2.34 8.08
N LEU A 297 22.12 1.32 8.67
CA LEU A 297 22.78 0.40 9.60
C LEU A 297 23.54 -0.69 8.82
N PRO A 298 24.71 -1.15 9.31
CA PRO A 298 25.48 -2.19 8.65
C PRO A 298 24.69 -3.51 8.62
N ASN A 299 24.71 -4.16 7.46
CA ASN A 299 24.29 -5.56 7.31
C ASN A 299 25.45 -6.43 7.83
N LYS A 300 25.16 -7.48 8.62
CA LYS A 300 26.19 -8.32 9.24
C LYS A 300 26.28 -9.73 8.64
N SER A 301 25.49 -10.02 7.61
CA SER A 301 25.55 -11.29 6.90
C SER A 301 26.91 -11.43 6.22
N TYR A 302 27.52 -12.61 6.35
CA TYR A 302 28.86 -12.86 5.83
C TYR A 302 28.94 -12.78 4.29
N ASN A 303 27.80 -12.96 3.61
CA ASN A 303 27.65 -12.82 2.16
C ASN A 303 27.66 -11.36 1.70
N VAL A 304 27.48 -10.41 2.62
CA VAL A 304 27.52 -8.97 2.37
C VAL A 304 28.82 -8.40 2.94
N THR A 305 29.07 -8.63 4.22
CA THR A 305 30.26 -8.18 4.95
C THR A 305 31.17 -9.34 5.25
N ASN A 306 32.39 -9.31 4.68
CA ASN A 306 33.41 -10.32 4.87
C ASN A 306 34.78 -9.64 4.97
N SER A 307 35.73 -10.15 5.74
CA SER A 307 37.11 -9.65 5.76
C SER A 307 37.84 -9.95 4.46
N ASP A 308 37.48 -11.00 3.73
CA ASP A 308 37.97 -11.30 2.38
C ASP A 308 37.28 -10.39 1.34
N PRO A 309 38.01 -9.49 0.64
CA PRO A 309 37.45 -8.64 -0.41
C PRO A 309 36.74 -9.39 -1.55
N THR A 310 37.12 -10.64 -1.80
CA THR A 310 36.54 -11.44 -2.90
C THR A 310 35.18 -12.04 -2.55
N LYS A 311 34.81 -12.02 -1.26
CA LYS A 311 33.55 -12.54 -0.71
C LYS A 311 32.68 -11.44 -0.11
N ARG A 312 32.87 -10.19 -0.55
CA ARG A 312 32.10 -9.03 -0.09
C ARG A 312 31.08 -8.58 -1.13
N GLY A 313 29.87 -8.34 -0.66
CA GLY A 313 28.83 -7.62 -1.39
C GLY A 313 28.93 -6.11 -1.19
N GLY A 314 27.78 -5.43 -1.18
CA GLY A 314 27.73 -3.98 -1.01
C GLY A 314 26.33 -3.41 -0.96
N TYR A 315 26.23 -2.10 -1.19
CA TYR A 315 24.98 -1.35 -1.13
C TYR A 315 24.77 -0.54 -2.40
N ASN A 316 23.52 -0.43 -2.84
CA ASN A 316 23.11 0.52 -3.86
C ASN A 316 22.16 1.54 -3.23
N VAL A 317 22.51 2.82 -3.36
CA VAL A 317 21.63 3.94 -3.03
C VAL A 317 20.91 4.37 -4.29
N HIS A 318 19.64 4.03 -4.38
CA HIS A 318 18.75 4.36 -5.48
C HIS A 318 18.06 5.69 -5.23
N TYR A 319 17.91 6.51 -6.26
CA TYR A 319 17.27 7.81 -6.13
C TYR A 319 16.60 8.31 -7.41
N SER A 320 15.55 9.12 -7.23
CA SER A 320 14.78 9.74 -8.31
C SER A 320 14.33 11.14 -7.92
N LEU A 321 14.23 12.03 -8.91
CA LEU A 321 13.67 13.36 -8.73
C LEU A 321 12.14 13.31 -8.95
N ASN A 322 11.37 13.78 -7.96
CA ASN A 322 9.91 13.92 -7.98
C ASN A 322 9.15 12.62 -8.30
N LYS A 323 9.77 11.46 -8.05
CA LYS A 323 9.18 10.14 -8.28
C LYS A 323 9.49 9.24 -7.08
N SER A 324 8.43 8.85 -6.37
CA SER A 324 8.52 7.91 -5.25
C SER A 324 8.50 6.47 -5.72
N GLY A 325 9.26 5.62 -5.04
CA GLY A 325 9.26 4.18 -5.24
C GLY A 325 9.99 3.70 -6.51
N PRO A 326 10.16 2.38 -6.64
CA PRO A 326 10.85 1.77 -7.78
C PRO A 326 10.00 1.79 -9.06
N LEU A 327 10.60 1.76 -10.25
CA LEU A 327 12.04 1.79 -10.50
C LEU A 327 12.60 3.21 -10.36
N TYR A 328 13.74 3.34 -9.68
CA TYR A 328 14.43 4.60 -9.52
C TYR A 328 15.24 4.98 -10.76
N ASP A 329 15.48 6.27 -10.98
CA ASP A 329 16.15 6.79 -12.18
C ASP A 329 17.67 6.60 -12.15
N ALA A 330 18.26 6.63 -10.96
CA ALA A 330 19.70 6.53 -10.77
C ALA A 330 20.07 5.70 -9.54
N LYS A 331 21.31 5.21 -9.51
CA LYS A 331 21.89 4.53 -8.35
C LYS A 331 23.36 4.91 -8.15
N ALA A 332 23.79 4.92 -6.89
CA ALA A 332 25.19 4.99 -6.50
C ALA A 332 25.57 3.72 -5.71
N THR A 333 26.60 3.02 -6.17
CA THR A 333 27.09 1.80 -5.52
C THR A 333 28.22 2.12 -4.55
N VAL A 334 28.16 1.54 -3.36
CA VAL A 334 29.23 1.63 -2.36
C VAL A 334 29.58 0.25 -1.79
N ALA A 335 30.82 0.12 -1.32
CA ALA A 335 31.32 -1.13 -0.74
C ALA A 335 30.64 -1.46 0.60
N SER A 336 30.57 -2.75 0.96
CA SER A 336 29.95 -3.21 2.20
C SER A 336 30.61 -2.70 3.50
N THR A 337 31.83 -2.17 3.41
CA THR A 337 32.54 -1.55 4.55
C THR A 337 32.04 -0.13 4.87
N THR A 338 31.12 0.40 4.08
CA THR A 338 30.54 1.74 4.26
C THR A 338 29.07 1.64 4.63
N THR A 339 28.62 2.58 5.46
CA THR A 339 27.22 2.69 5.89
C THR A 339 26.62 4.04 5.51
N SER A 340 27.24 4.70 4.52
CA SER A 340 26.77 5.96 3.98
C SER A 340 27.25 6.19 2.55
N ALA A 341 26.49 6.98 1.79
CA ALA A 341 26.87 7.47 0.47
C ALA A 341 26.56 8.95 0.36
N VAL A 342 27.50 9.71 -0.20
CA VAL A 342 27.31 11.12 -0.53
C VAL A 342 26.91 11.22 -1.99
N LEU A 343 25.68 11.64 -2.24
CA LEU A 343 25.17 11.94 -3.57
C LEU A 343 25.42 13.43 -3.85
N SER A 344 26.00 13.77 -5.00
CA SER A 344 26.34 15.13 -5.39
C SER A 344 25.77 15.47 -6.77
N GLY A 345 25.68 16.76 -7.10
CA GLY A 345 25.14 17.20 -8.39
C GLY A 345 23.62 17.02 -8.52
N LEU A 346 22.91 17.00 -7.39
CA LEU A 346 21.45 16.90 -7.39
C LEU A 346 20.83 18.21 -7.87
N THR A 347 19.69 18.11 -8.56
CA THR A 347 18.97 19.27 -9.08
C THR A 347 18.39 20.08 -7.92
N THR A 348 18.77 21.36 -7.83
CA THR A 348 18.37 22.30 -6.77
C THR A 348 17.35 23.34 -7.24
N THR A 349 16.98 23.32 -8.53
CA THR A 349 16.08 24.29 -9.14
C THR A 349 14.86 23.60 -9.73
N ALA A 350 13.69 24.20 -9.56
CA ALA A 350 12.46 23.80 -10.21
C ALA A 350 12.02 24.89 -11.19
N SER A 351 11.32 24.48 -12.26
CA SER A 351 10.59 25.43 -13.10
C SER A 351 9.42 26.02 -12.30
N PRO A 352 9.06 27.30 -12.50
CA PRO A 352 7.80 27.84 -11.98
C PRO A 352 6.62 26.95 -12.39
N PRO A 353 5.72 26.60 -11.45
CA PRO A 353 4.51 25.85 -11.76
C PRO A 353 3.55 26.63 -12.66
N ALA A 354 2.61 25.91 -13.27
CA ALA A 354 1.49 26.53 -13.96
C ALA A 354 0.61 27.31 -12.98
N THR A 355 0.08 28.44 -13.43
CA THR A 355 -0.85 29.26 -12.63
C THR A 355 -2.14 28.48 -12.34
N PRO A 356 -2.52 28.29 -11.07
CA PRO A 356 -3.80 27.67 -10.73
C PRO A 356 -4.99 28.52 -11.21
N THR A 357 -6.07 27.88 -11.63
CA THR A 357 -7.37 28.54 -11.81
C THR A 357 -8.22 28.30 -10.57
N LEU A 358 -8.52 29.36 -9.82
CA LEU A 358 -9.25 29.33 -8.56
C LEU A 358 -10.76 29.49 -8.79
N ALA A 359 -11.56 28.69 -8.08
CA ALA A 359 -13.01 28.77 -8.07
C ALA A 359 -13.56 28.68 -6.65
N LEU A 360 -14.55 29.53 -6.36
CA LEU A 360 -15.37 29.43 -5.16
C LEU A 360 -16.41 28.32 -5.37
N THR A 361 -16.38 27.29 -4.54
CA THR A 361 -17.33 26.16 -4.63
C THR A 361 -18.49 26.29 -3.64
N GLY A 362 -18.34 27.15 -2.64
CA GLY A 362 -19.38 27.47 -1.68
C GLY A 362 -18.79 28.14 -0.44
N PHE A 363 -19.61 28.25 0.60
CA PHE A 363 -19.24 28.83 1.88
C PHE A 363 -20.07 28.18 2.99
N ALA A 364 -19.61 28.34 4.22
CA ALA A 364 -20.30 27.97 5.44
C ALA A 364 -19.94 28.97 6.55
N SER A 365 -20.44 28.77 7.77
CA SER A 365 -20.09 29.60 8.91
C SER A 365 -18.57 29.73 9.04
N ASN A 366 -18.07 30.97 8.97
CA ASN A 366 -16.68 31.37 9.15
C ASN A 366 -15.71 30.71 8.14
N THR A 367 -16.23 30.25 6.99
CA THR A 367 -15.52 29.34 6.08
C THR A 367 -15.85 29.60 4.61
N LEU A 368 -14.82 29.59 3.76
CA LEU A 368 -14.95 29.50 2.30
C LEU A 368 -14.55 28.10 1.82
N LEU A 369 -15.31 27.56 0.86
CA LEU A 369 -15.02 26.29 0.20
C LEU A 369 -14.41 26.56 -1.16
N LEU A 370 -13.14 26.22 -1.33
CA LEU A 370 -12.34 26.57 -2.51
C LEU A 370 -12.02 25.33 -3.33
N SER A 371 -11.86 25.52 -4.63
CA SER A 371 -11.23 24.53 -5.50
C SER A 371 -10.31 25.22 -6.49
N TRP A 372 -9.28 24.52 -6.93
CA TRP A 372 -8.39 25.02 -7.98
C TRP A 372 -7.84 23.90 -8.83
N THR A 373 -7.33 24.25 -10.02
CA THR A 373 -6.62 23.30 -10.88
C THR A 373 -5.29 22.90 -10.25
N THR A 374 -4.97 21.60 -10.28
CA THR A 374 -3.74 21.05 -9.69
C THR A 374 -2.85 20.42 -10.75
N SER A 375 -1.53 20.41 -10.52
CA SER A 375 -0.56 19.62 -11.30
C SER A 375 0.09 18.54 -10.44
N THR A 376 0.58 17.49 -11.09
CA THR A 376 1.35 16.41 -10.44
C THR A 376 2.75 16.83 -10.03
N SER A 377 3.24 17.96 -10.54
CA SER A 377 4.55 18.54 -10.21
C SER A 377 4.55 19.41 -8.94
N ASP A 378 3.37 19.77 -8.44
CA ASP A 378 3.24 20.77 -7.39
C ASP A 378 3.49 20.13 -6.04
N THR A 379 4.35 20.74 -5.22
CA THR A 379 4.70 20.22 -3.89
C THR A 379 3.77 20.73 -2.81
N LYS A 380 3.29 21.97 -2.97
CA LYS A 380 2.28 22.62 -2.12
C LYS A 380 1.60 23.77 -2.85
N TYR A 381 0.60 24.35 -2.21
CA TYR A 381 -0.07 25.58 -2.63
C TYR A 381 -0.01 26.60 -1.49
N ILE A 382 -0.10 27.89 -1.83
CA ILE A 382 -0.26 28.96 -0.87
C ILE A 382 -1.57 29.68 -1.19
N VAL A 383 -2.48 29.70 -0.22
CA VAL A 383 -3.75 30.43 -0.31
C VAL A 383 -3.56 31.78 0.34
N TYR A 384 -3.57 32.84 -0.46
CA TYR A 384 -3.54 34.23 -0.01
C TYR A 384 -4.96 34.73 0.18
N TYR A 385 -5.22 35.42 1.29
CA TYR A 385 -6.52 36.03 1.53
C TYR A 385 -6.41 37.31 2.34
N THR A 386 -7.29 38.27 2.03
CA THR A 386 -7.36 39.57 2.69
C THR A 386 -8.81 39.88 3.05
N ASP A 387 -9.07 40.31 4.28
CA ASP A 387 -10.39 40.82 4.67
C ASP A 387 -10.52 42.27 4.18
N THR A 388 -11.26 42.44 3.09
CA THR A 388 -11.45 43.73 2.45
C THR A 388 -12.48 44.61 3.18
N THR A 389 -13.36 44.01 3.98
CA THR A 389 -14.32 44.73 4.82
C THR A 389 -13.62 45.38 6.02
N ALA A 390 -12.76 44.62 6.71
CA ALA A 390 -11.99 45.09 7.86
C ALA A 390 -10.65 45.75 7.49
N ALA A 391 -10.30 45.76 6.20
CA ALA A 391 -9.03 46.27 5.67
C ALA A 391 -7.80 45.67 6.38
N THR A 392 -7.80 44.35 6.57
CA THR A 392 -6.69 43.65 7.23
C THR A 392 -5.47 43.53 6.31
N PRO A 393 -4.26 43.32 6.86
CA PRO A 393 -3.12 42.89 6.06
C PRO A 393 -3.37 41.50 5.45
N GLU A 394 -2.75 41.25 4.30
CA GLU A 394 -2.82 39.95 3.63
C GLU A 394 -2.31 38.82 4.54
N GLN A 395 -3.04 37.70 4.51
CA GLN A 395 -2.72 36.46 5.21
C GLN A 395 -2.47 35.34 4.21
N SER A 396 -1.73 34.31 4.62
CA SER A 396 -1.44 33.15 3.78
C SER A 396 -1.55 31.83 4.55
N LYS A 397 -2.07 30.79 3.90
CA LYS A 397 -2.07 29.41 4.42
C LYS A 397 -1.39 28.46 3.43
N GLU A 398 -0.43 27.69 3.91
CA GLU A 398 0.20 26.63 3.11
C GLU A 398 -0.69 25.38 3.08
N VAL A 399 -0.80 24.76 1.90
CA VAL A 399 -1.61 23.56 1.67
C VAL A 399 -0.74 22.50 0.98
N PRO A 400 -0.39 21.39 1.65
CA PRO A 400 0.39 20.31 1.03
C PRO A 400 -0.35 19.67 -0.16
N ALA A 401 0.40 19.28 -1.19
CA ALA A 401 -0.13 18.45 -2.28
C ALA A 401 0.01 16.94 -1.93
N PRO A 402 -0.93 16.07 -2.37
CA PRO A 402 -2.15 16.37 -3.12
C PRO A 402 -3.24 16.99 -2.23
N VAL A 403 -4.09 17.84 -2.82
CA VAL A 403 -5.18 18.52 -2.12
C VAL A 403 -6.50 17.77 -2.35
N THR A 404 -7.27 17.56 -1.27
CA THR A 404 -8.64 17.06 -1.36
C THR A 404 -9.60 18.25 -1.47
N PHE A 405 -10.51 18.23 -2.45
CA PHE A 405 -11.48 19.28 -2.67
C PHE A 405 -12.89 18.93 -2.18
N PRO A 406 -13.68 19.93 -1.73
CA PRO A 406 -13.29 21.35 -1.62
C PRO A 406 -12.32 21.59 -0.46
N TYR A 407 -11.36 22.49 -0.68
CA TYR A 407 -10.46 22.96 0.38
C TYR A 407 -11.20 23.94 1.28
N VAL A 408 -11.05 23.77 2.59
CA VAL A 408 -11.80 24.49 3.62
C VAL A 408 -10.94 25.63 4.18
N LEU A 409 -11.16 26.87 3.71
CA LEU A 409 -10.53 28.06 4.28
C LEU A 409 -11.36 28.55 5.48
N ASN A 410 -10.90 28.23 6.69
CA ASN A 410 -11.58 28.51 7.95
C ASN A 410 -11.04 29.75 8.70
N GLY A 411 -11.72 30.13 9.78
CA GLY A 411 -11.29 31.20 10.68
C GLY A 411 -11.58 32.61 10.14
N LEU A 412 -12.58 32.72 9.26
CA LEU A 412 -13.00 33.96 8.64
C LEU A 412 -14.17 34.58 9.43
N GLU A 413 -14.42 35.87 9.27
CA GLU A 413 -15.56 36.56 9.87
C GLU A 413 -16.76 36.55 8.92
N ASN A 414 -17.94 36.15 9.43
CA ASN A 414 -19.15 36.10 8.61
C ASN A 414 -19.54 37.50 8.13
N LEU A 415 -20.05 37.58 6.90
CA LEU A 415 -20.45 38.81 6.21
C LEU A 415 -19.31 39.79 5.88
N HIS A 416 -18.06 39.37 6.05
CA HIS A 416 -16.91 40.12 5.55
C HIS A 416 -16.53 39.64 4.16
N HIS A 417 -16.11 40.58 3.30
CA HIS A 417 -15.72 40.31 1.93
C HIS A 417 -14.22 39.99 1.88
N TYR A 418 -13.86 38.91 1.21
CA TYR A 418 -12.48 38.44 1.11
C TYR A 418 -11.99 38.49 -0.33
N SER A 419 -10.79 39.04 -0.52
CA SER A 419 -10.01 38.80 -1.75
C SER A 419 -9.19 37.53 -1.53
N VAL A 420 -9.33 36.54 -2.42
CA VAL A 420 -8.63 35.25 -2.30
C VAL A 420 -7.95 34.89 -3.61
N GLU A 421 -6.69 34.47 -3.50
CA GLU A 421 -5.83 34.03 -4.60
C GLU A 421 -5.03 32.80 -4.17
N VAL A 422 -4.62 31.98 -5.14
CA VAL A 422 -3.81 30.78 -4.88
C VAL A 422 -2.60 30.75 -5.79
N THR A 423 -1.46 30.34 -5.25
CA THR A 423 -0.28 29.96 -6.04
C THR A 423 0.05 28.49 -5.85
N ALA A 424 0.63 27.91 -6.90
CA ALA A 424 1.28 26.62 -6.82
C ALA A 424 2.77 26.81 -6.52
N VAL A 425 3.35 25.88 -5.77
CA VAL A 425 4.77 25.88 -5.43
C VAL A 425 5.38 24.57 -5.91
N ALA A 426 6.52 24.66 -6.59
CA ALA A 426 7.36 23.51 -6.92
C ALA A 426 8.70 23.62 -6.18
N GLN A 427 9.18 22.48 -5.71
CA GLN A 427 10.51 22.33 -5.16
C GLN A 427 11.03 20.95 -5.57
N PRO A 428 12.30 20.79 -5.95
CA PRO A 428 12.86 19.47 -6.20
C PRO A 428 12.76 18.59 -4.96
N ILE A 429 12.06 17.46 -5.06
CA ILE A 429 11.98 16.44 -4.00
C ILE A 429 12.69 15.20 -4.51
N TYR A 430 13.79 14.82 -3.87
CA TYR A 430 14.43 13.55 -4.16
C TYR A 430 13.88 12.47 -3.24
N HIS A 431 13.64 11.31 -3.84
CA HIS A 431 13.29 10.08 -3.16
C HIS A 431 14.49 9.14 -3.18
N PHE A 432 14.75 8.46 -2.07
CA PHE A 432 15.89 7.59 -1.87
C PHE A 432 15.45 6.25 -1.31
N SER A 433 16.15 5.19 -1.70
CA SER A 433 16.05 3.87 -1.10
C SER A 433 17.39 3.16 -1.18
N VAL A 434 17.65 2.25 -0.25
CA VAL A 434 18.90 1.47 -0.20
C VAL A 434 18.58 0.00 -0.37
N THR A 435 19.32 -0.67 -1.25
CA THR A 435 19.33 -2.14 -1.38
C THR A 435 20.69 -2.69 -0.99
N VAL A 436 20.70 -3.96 -0.59
CA VAL A 436 21.89 -4.70 -0.18
C VAL A 436 22.11 -5.83 -1.18
N PHE A 437 23.30 -5.98 -1.73
CA PHE A 437 23.63 -7.08 -2.63
C PHE A 437 24.74 -7.96 -2.08
N ASP A 438 24.71 -9.25 -2.44
CA ASP A 438 25.71 -10.24 -2.00
C ASP A 438 26.99 -10.20 -2.84
N TYR A 439 27.99 -10.98 -2.44
CA TYR A 439 29.29 -11.01 -3.09
C TYR A 439 29.27 -11.59 -4.52
N THR A 440 28.27 -12.39 -4.88
CA THR A 440 28.22 -13.08 -6.18
C THR A 440 27.98 -12.10 -7.33
N VAL A 441 27.29 -10.98 -7.05
CA VAL A 441 27.00 -9.90 -7.99
C VAL A 441 27.82 -8.63 -7.74
N ALA A 442 28.85 -8.71 -6.90
CA ALA A 442 29.71 -7.57 -6.60
C ALA A 442 30.45 -7.04 -7.85
N GLY A 443 30.90 -7.93 -8.74
CA GLY A 443 31.58 -7.57 -9.99
C GLY A 443 30.70 -6.81 -11.00
N VAL A 444 29.38 -6.85 -10.83
CA VAL A 444 28.39 -6.14 -11.67
C VAL A 444 27.61 -5.08 -10.89
N ASN A 445 28.03 -4.76 -9.66
CA ASN A 445 27.44 -3.72 -8.80
C ASN A 445 25.94 -3.92 -8.51
N GLY A 446 25.56 -5.17 -8.20
CA GLY A 446 24.20 -5.54 -7.80
C GLY A 446 23.52 -6.55 -8.72
N GLY A 447 22.45 -7.14 -8.20
CA GLY A 447 21.60 -8.13 -8.87
C GLY A 447 20.29 -7.49 -9.34
N ILE A 448 19.20 -8.24 -9.23
CA ILE A 448 17.84 -7.74 -9.49
C ILE A 448 17.18 -7.53 -8.12
N PRO A 449 16.91 -6.28 -7.69
CA PRO A 449 16.33 -5.99 -6.39
C PRO A 449 15.07 -6.80 -6.09
N GLY A 450 15.09 -7.55 -4.99
CA GLY A 450 13.98 -8.37 -4.51
C GLY A 450 13.77 -9.68 -5.27
N VAL A 451 14.65 -10.03 -6.22
CA VAL A 451 14.51 -11.26 -7.04
C VAL A 451 15.67 -12.22 -6.84
N ALA A 452 16.92 -11.74 -6.95
CA ALA A 452 18.10 -12.58 -6.77
C ALA A 452 19.32 -11.73 -6.44
N HIS A 453 20.10 -12.17 -5.45
CA HIS A 453 21.38 -11.57 -5.03
C HIS A 453 21.33 -10.11 -4.58
N GLU A 454 20.16 -9.47 -4.54
CA GLU A 454 19.95 -8.11 -4.07
C GLU A 454 18.62 -7.99 -3.34
N SER A 455 18.64 -7.38 -2.16
CA SER A 455 17.47 -7.17 -1.32
C SER A 455 16.42 -6.34 -2.04
N ASN A 456 15.18 -6.42 -1.57
CA ASN A 456 14.18 -5.42 -1.96
C ASN A 456 14.59 -4.02 -1.47
N TYR A 457 14.01 -3.01 -2.06
CA TYR A 457 14.18 -1.60 -1.73
C TYR A 457 13.78 -1.32 -0.28
N SER A 458 14.66 -0.70 0.52
CA SER A 458 14.26 -0.13 1.81
C SER A 458 13.08 0.84 1.66
N SER A 459 12.41 1.16 2.76
CA SER A 459 11.39 2.20 2.78
C SER A 459 11.86 3.48 2.09
N ASP A 460 10.99 4.03 1.25
CA ASP A 460 11.24 5.27 0.52
C ASP A 460 11.34 6.44 1.49
N ILE A 461 12.47 7.16 1.45
CA ILE A 461 12.69 8.38 2.23
C ILE A 461 12.89 9.54 1.26
N LYS A 462 12.40 10.73 1.63
CA LYS A 462 12.43 11.89 0.73
C LYS A 462 12.99 13.14 1.37
N LEU A 463 13.57 14.00 0.55
CA LEU A 463 14.10 15.30 0.97
C LEU A 463 13.89 16.33 -0.13
N ALA A 464 13.37 17.49 0.27
CA ALA A 464 13.33 18.66 -0.60
C ALA A 464 14.71 19.31 -0.68
N ILE A 465 15.20 19.58 -1.89
CA ILE A 465 16.54 20.10 -2.17
C ILE A 465 16.43 21.42 -2.92
N GLY A 466 17.22 22.41 -2.48
CA GLY A 466 17.24 23.74 -3.10
C GLY A 466 16.03 24.59 -2.71
N SER A 467 15.76 25.61 -3.51
CA SER A 467 14.74 26.62 -3.22
C SER A 467 13.38 26.26 -3.83
N ALA A 468 12.32 26.55 -3.09
CA ALA A 468 10.96 26.50 -3.62
C ALA A 468 10.74 27.67 -4.59
N VAL A 469 10.02 27.40 -5.69
CA VAL A 469 9.64 28.38 -6.71
C VAL A 469 8.12 28.44 -6.77
N GLU A 470 7.60 29.64 -6.66
CA GLU A 470 6.16 29.93 -6.67
C GLU A 470 5.68 30.31 -8.08
N SER A 471 4.47 29.92 -8.43
CA SER A 471 3.80 30.33 -9.67
C SER A 471 3.38 31.80 -9.62
N VAL A 472 2.88 32.31 -10.75
CA VAL A 472 2.04 33.52 -10.73
C VAL A 472 0.75 33.23 -9.96
N ARG A 473 0.19 34.25 -9.29
CA ARG A 473 -1.11 34.17 -8.60
C ARG A 473 -2.23 33.79 -9.57
N SER A 474 -3.18 33.01 -9.06
CA SER A 474 -4.41 32.64 -9.77
C SER A 474 -5.23 33.87 -10.18
N ASN A 475 -6.33 33.65 -10.88
CA ASN A 475 -7.41 34.63 -10.90
C ASN A 475 -7.85 34.95 -9.46
N ALA A 476 -8.05 36.23 -9.16
CA ALA A 476 -8.69 36.65 -7.94
C ALA A 476 -10.19 36.30 -8.00
N LEU A 477 -10.73 35.81 -6.89
CA LEU A 477 -12.18 35.73 -6.73
C LEU A 477 -12.76 37.14 -6.57
N ASP A 478 -13.96 37.39 -7.11
CA ASP A 478 -14.65 38.66 -6.92
C ASP A 478 -14.99 38.83 -5.43
N PRO A 479 -14.46 39.86 -4.73
CA PRO A 479 -14.78 40.08 -3.33
C PRO A 479 -16.29 40.24 -3.08
N ALA A 480 -17.05 40.77 -4.05
CA ALA A 480 -18.50 40.92 -3.91
C ALA A 480 -19.23 39.59 -3.69
N ASP A 481 -18.71 38.51 -4.29
CA ASP A 481 -19.29 37.15 -4.21
C ASP A 481 -18.53 36.24 -3.23
N THR A 482 -17.45 36.74 -2.61
CA THR A 482 -16.55 35.95 -1.75
C THR A 482 -16.66 36.39 -0.30
N TYR A 483 -17.72 35.95 0.38
CA TYR A 483 -17.91 36.20 1.81
C TYR A 483 -18.46 34.95 2.49
N PRO A 484 -17.88 34.50 3.62
CA PRO A 484 -18.48 33.45 4.42
C PRO A 484 -19.79 33.97 5.04
N GLU A 485 -20.78 33.10 5.12
CA GLU A 485 -22.06 33.45 5.71
C GLU A 485 -22.36 32.54 6.90
N ALA A 486 -22.93 33.12 7.95
CA ALA A 486 -23.44 32.37 9.07
C ALA A 486 -24.57 31.44 8.60
N VAL A 487 -24.32 30.13 8.66
CA VAL A 487 -25.35 29.10 8.47
C VAL A 487 -26.00 28.84 9.82
N ASP A 488 -26.82 29.81 10.26
CA ASP A 488 -27.55 29.71 11.52
C ASP A 488 -29.07 29.57 11.28
N PRO A 489 -29.79 28.82 12.14
CA PRO A 489 -31.24 28.82 12.12
C PRO A 489 -31.79 30.21 12.51
N TYR A 490 -32.86 30.64 11.84
CA TYR A 490 -33.65 31.79 12.28
C TYR A 490 -34.08 31.62 13.75
N PRO A 491 -34.02 32.65 14.63
CA PRO A 491 -33.82 34.09 14.34
C PRO A 491 -32.38 34.60 14.39
N ALA A 492 -31.37 33.74 14.55
CA ALA A 492 -29.98 34.16 14.76
C ALA A 492 -29.30 34.77 13.51
N LEU A 493 -29.96 34.70 12.34
CA LEU A 493 -29.45 35.29 11.12
C LEU A 493 -29.55 36.84 11.14
N PRO A 494 -28.46 37.57 10.88
CA PRO A 494 -28.42 39.04 10.95
C PRO A 494 -29.27 39.76 9.89
N ASN A 495 -29.74 39.05 8.86
CA ASN A 495 -30.36 39.65 7.68
C ASN A 495 -31.91 39.56 7.68
N LYS A 496 -32.60 40.68 7.39
CA LYS A 496 -34.08 40.76 7.41
C LYS A 496 -34.71 40.48 6.02
N GLY A 497 -35.58 39.46 5.97
CA GLY A 497 -36.44 39.13 4.85
C GLY A 497 -36.00 37.91 4.02
N CYS A 498 -36.99 37.18 3.48
CA CYS A 498 -36.88 35.82 2.88
C CYS A 498 -36.62 34.66 3.86
N PHE A 499 -37.11 34.78 5.10
CA PHE A 499 -36.98 33.80 6.21
C PHE A 499 -37.26 32.33 5.87
N ILE A 500 -38.40 32.01 5.27
CA ILE A 500 -38.80 30.63 4.95
C ILE A 500 -37.87 30.05 3.87
N ALA A 501 -37.51 30.85 2.86
CA ALA A 501 -36.57 30.43 1.83
C ALA A 501 -35.17 30.20 2.43
N THR A 502 -34.68 31.08 3.29
CA THR A 502 -33.40 30.87 3.99
C THR A 502 -33.42 29.62 4.88
N ALA A 503 -34.51 29.36 5.62
CA ALA A 503 -34.66 28.14 6.42
C ALA A 503 -34.74 26.85 5.56
N ALA A 504 -35.35 26.94 4.38
CA ALA A 504 -35.47 25.84 3.44
C ALA A 504 -34.15 25.55 2.70
N TYR A 505 -33.48 26.57 2.16
CA TYR A 505 -32.26 26.44 1.36
C TYR A 505 -30.98 26.43 2.21
N GLY A 506 -31.06 26.82 3.49
CA GLY A 506 -29.97 26.70 4.46
C GLY A 506 -28.93 27.82 4.42
N SER A 507 -29.07 28.79 3.52
CA SER A 507 -28.19 29.96 3.42
C SER A 507 -28.97 31.15 2.86
N TYR A 508 -28.61 32.37 3.27
CA TYR A 508 -29.25 33.60 2.79
C TYR A 508 -28.70 34.06 1.43
N SER A 509 -27.54 33.54 1.04
CA SER A 509 -26.87 33.73 -0.24
C SER A 509 -27.06 32.56 -1.23
N ALA A 510 -27.83 31.53 -0.87
CA ALA A 510 -28.28 30.52 -1.83
C ALA A 510 -28.91 31.20 -3.06
N SER A 511 -28.58 30.74 -4.27
CA SER A 511 -28.94 31.39 -5.54
C SER A 511 -30.45 31.65 -5.66
N GLU A 512 -31.25 30.71 -5.17
CA GLU A 512 -32.70 30.74 -5.13
C GLU A 512 -33.22 31.82 -4.16
N VAL A 513 -32.57 31.96 -3.01
CA VAL A 513 -32.89 32.99 -2.01
C VAL A 513 -32.53 34.37 -2.53
N GLN A 514 -31.38 34.52 -3.19
CA GLN A 514 -30.97 35.77 -3.83
C GLN A 514 -31.94 36.19 -4.95
N ALA A 515 -32.34 35.25 -5.81
CA ALA A 515 -33.30 35.51 -6.88
C ALA A 515 -34.64 36.01 -6.32
N LEU A 516 -35.18 35.33 -5.29
CA LEU A 516 -36.43 35.73 -4.64
C LEU A 516 -36.32 37.10 -3.97
N ARG A 517 -35.18 37.44 -3.39
CA ARG A 517 -34.92 38.76 -2.81
C ARG A 517 -34.84 39.86 -3.85
N ALA A 518 -34.11 39.63 -4.94
CA ALA A 518 -34.03 40.59 -6.04
C ALA A 518 -35.40 40.81 -6.70
N PHE A 519 -36.22 39.75 -6.80
CA PHE A 519 -37.61 39.85 -7.24
C PHE A 519 -38.47 40.67 -6.27
N ARG A 520 -38.36 40.42 -4.96
CA ARG A 520 -39.04 41.23 -3.92
C ARG A 520 -38.69 42.71 -4.07
N ASP A 521 -37.42 43.02 -4.18
CA ASP A 521 -36.93 44.40 -4.14
C ASP A 521 -37.25 45.16 -5.44
N ARG A 522 -37.12 44.51 -6.61
CA ARG A 522 -37.33 45.15 -7.91
C ARG A 522 -38.79 45.15 -8.40
N TYR A 523 -39.61 44.19 -7.97
CA TYR A 523 -40.98 44.01 -8.50
C TYR A 523 -42.07 44.07 -7.45
N LEU A 524 -41.88 43.53 -6.24
CA LEU A 524 -42.94 43.54 -5.23
C LEU A 524 -42.99 44.87 -4.46
N LEU A 525 -41.84 45.44 -4.13
CA LEU A 525 -41.79 46.71 -3.39
C LEU A 525 -42.11 47.95 -4.25
N THR A 526 -42.34 47.80 -5.54
CA THR A 526 -42.64 48.91 -6.46
C THR A 526 -44.14 49.20 -6.62
N ASN A 527 -45.04 48.33 -6.12
CA ASN A 527 -46.49 48.50 -6.23
C ASN A 527 -47.25 48.18 -4.93
N GLY A 528 -48.47 48.70 -4.80
CA GLY A 528 -49.29 48.59 -3.57
C GLY A 528 -49.56 47.14 -3.11
N PRO A 529 -50.06 46.24 -3.97
CA PRO A 529 -50.30 44.85 -3.61
C PRO A 529 -49.03 44.10 -3.21
N GLY A 530 -47.91 44.32 -3.91
CA GLY A 530 -46.63 43.71 -3.57
C GLY A 530 -46.10 44.19 -2.22
N LYS A 531 -46.23 45.48 -1.88
CA LYS A 531 -45.90 46.00 -0.53
C LYS A 531 -46.76 45.37 0.56
N ALA A 532 -48.06 45.16 0.32
CA ALA A 532 -48.95 44.50 1.28
C ALA A 532 -48.55 43.03 1.51
N PHE A 533 -48.23 42.29 0.44
CA PHE A 533 -47.73 40.91 0.53
C PHE A 533 -46.41 40.84 1.29
N VAL A 534 -45.45 41.71 0.98
CA VAL A 534 -44.15 41.74 1.69
C VAL A 534 -44.33 42.08 3.17
N SER A 535 -45.25 43.00 3.50
CA SER A 535 -45.59 43.33 4.89
C SER A 535 -46.15 42.13 5.64
N TRP A 536 -47.12 41.42 5.05
CA TRP A 536 -47.65 40.17 5.62
C TRP A 536 -46.55 39.11 5.79
N TYR A 537 -45.74 38.89 4.76
CA TYR A 537 -44.63 37.92 4.80
C TYR A 537 -43.60 38.28 5.87
N ASN A 538 -43.31 39.55 6.10
CA ASN A 538 -42.39 39.98 7.15
C ASN A 538 -42.94 39.78 8.56
N THR A 539 -44.27 39.85 8.73
CA THR A 539 -44.94 39.63 10.03
C THR A 539 -45.04 38.14 10.38
N TYR A 540 -45.39 37.27 9.42
CA TYR A 540 -45.68 35.85 9.68
C TYR A 540 -44.58 34.88 9.21
N GLY A 541 -43.74 35.30 8.26
CA GLY A 541 -42.62 34.52 7.75
C GLY A 541 -41.62 34.05 8.82
N PRO A 542 -41.27 34.87 9.84
CA PRO A 542 -40.50 34.44 11.00
C PRO A 542 -40.99 33.15 11.67
N THR A 543 -42.27 33.09 12.03
CA THR A 543 -42.87 31.92 12.70
C THR A 543 -42.84 30.69 11.80
N GLY A 544 -43.09 30.86 10.50
CA GLY A 544 -43.00 29.78 9.52
C GLY A 544 -41.57 29.24 9.34
N ALA A 545 -40.57 30.13 9.38
CA ALA A 545 -39.16 29.73 9.29
C ALA A 545 -38.69 28.98 10.53
N GLN A 546 -39.15 29.38 11.72
CA GLN A 546 -38.86 28.67 12.97
C GLN A 546 -39.48 27.26 12.95
N PHE A 547 -40.75 27.14 12.57
CA PHE A 547 -41.41 25.84 12.42
C PHE A 547 -40.67 24.90 11.45
N LEU A 548 -40.17 25.42 10.32
CA LEU A 548 -39.41 24.65 9.34
C LEU A 548 -38.02 24.23 9.83
N ASN A 549 -37.42 24.99 10.75
CA ASN A 549 -36.15 24.60 11.38
C ASN A 549 -36.36 23.51 12.43
N ASP A 550 -37.48 23.57 13.16
CA ASP A 550 -37.85 22.54 14.14
C ASP A 550 -38.24 21.21 13.46
N HIS A 551 -38.63 21.24 12.19
CA HIS A 551 -39.09 20.06 11.41
C HIS A 551 -38.37 19.96 10.04
N PRO A 552 -37.08 19.56 9.99
CA PRO A 552 -36.27 19.54 8.77
C PRO A 552 -36.81 18.67 7.62
N GLU A 553 -37.64 17.67 7.92
CA GLU A 553 -38.28 16.77 6.95
C GLU A 553 -39.22 17.48 5.96
N TRP A 554 -39.68 18.69 6.30
CA TRP A 554 -40.52 19.51 5.42
C TRP A 554 -39.72 20.36 4.42
N LYS A 555 -38.39 20.51 4.61
CA LYS A 555 -37.55 21.36 3.74
C LYS A 555 -37.60 20.96 2.26
N PRO A 556 -37.59 19.67 1.85
CA PRO A 556 -37.73 19.28 0.45
C PRO A 556 -39.07 19.73 -0.15
N LEU A 557 -40.17 19.60 0.60
CA LEU A 557 -41.49 20.02 0.15
C LEU A 557 -41.56 21.54 -0.02
N VAL A 558 -41.00 22.29 0.93
CA VAL A 558 -40.93 23.76 0.84
C VAL A 558 -40.07 24.21 -0.35
N ARG A 559 -38.92 23.56 -0.60
CA ARG A 559 -38.10 23.84 -1.80
C ARG A 559 -38.88 23.60 -3.09
N ALA A 560 -39.62 22.48 -3.17
CA ALA A 560 -40.47 22.17 -4.33
C ALA A 560 -41.58 23.22 -4.52
N ALA A 561 -42.22 23.67 -3.44
CA ALA A 561 -43.25 24.70 -3.47
C ALA A 561 -42.71 26.08 -3.88
N LEU A 562 -41.47 26.41 -3.50
CA LEU A 562 -40.82 27.67 -3.87
C LEU A 562 -40.27 27.66 -5.30
N LEU A 563 -40.03 26.49 -5.89
CA LEU A 563 -39.38 26.34 -7.20
C LEU A 563 -40.05 27.13 -8.34
N PRO A 564 -41.39 27.19 -8.49
CA PRO A 564 -42.02 28.02 -9.51
C PRO A 564 -41.72 29.51 -9.34
N ALA A 565 -41.75 30.01 -8.10
CA ALA A 565 -41.45 31.41 -7.79
C ALA A 565 -39.97 31.72 -8.01
N VAL A 566 -39.07 30.79 -7.65
CA VAL A 566 -37.63 30.88 -7.94
C VAL A 566 -37.40 30.93 -9.44
N GLY A 567 -38.06 30.06 -10.23
CA GLY A 567 -37.96 30.04 -11.68
C GLY A 567 -38.40 31.37 -12.32
N VAL A 568 -39.52 31.94 -11.88
CA VAL A 568 -39.98 33.27 -12.33
C VAL A 568 -38.99 34.35 -11.94
N ALA A 569 -38.50 34.34 -10.70
CA ALA A 569 -37.53 35.32 -10.22
C ALA A 569 -36.22 35.25 -11.02
N MET A 570 -35.66 34.05 -11.19
CA MET A 570 -34.45 33.80 -11.98
C MET A 570 -34.64 34.23 -13.43
N PHE A 571 -35.78 33.89 -14.05
CA PHE A 571 -36.10 34.31 -15.41
C PHE A 571 -36.15 35.84 -15.52
N LEU A 572 -36.81 36.54 -14.59
CA LEU A 572 -36.89 37.99 -14.61
C LEU A 572 -35.55 38.68 -14.30
N MET A 573 -34.66 38.03 -13.56
CA MET A 573 -33.35 38.58 -13.17
C MET A 573 -32.26 38.34 -14.22
N HIS A 574 -32.21 37.15 -14.83
CA HIS A 574 -31.07 36.70 -15.64
C HIS A 574 -31.35 36.66 -17.16
N THR A 575 -32.52 37.10 -17.63
CA THR A 575 -32.83 37.15 -19.07
C THR A 575 -32.79 38.56 -19.66
N SER A 576 -32.38 38.66 -20.93
CA SER A 576 -32.33 39.92 -21.67
C SER A 576 -33.73 40.51 -21.90
N SER A 577 -33.83 41.84 -22.08
CA SER A 577 -35.10 42.51 -22.37
C SER A 577 -35.79 41.95 -23.63
N LEU A 578 -35.02 41.45 -24.60
CA LEU A 578 -35.54 40.81 -25.82
C LEU A 578 -36.20 39.46 -25.52
N THR A 579 -35.56 38.62 -24.69
CA THR A 579 -36.10 37.33 -24.26
C THR A 579 -37.42 37.50 -23.49
N LYS A 580 -37.50 38.53 -22.64
CA LYS A 580 -38.73 38.88 -21.91
C LYS A 580 -39.87 39.25 -22.86
N ALA A 581 -39.59 40.06 -23.88
CA ALA A 581 -40.59 40.48 -24.87
C ALA A 581 -41.13 39.29 -25.69
N ILE A 582 -40.26 38.36 -26.11
CA ILE A 582 -40.66 37.18 -26.87
C ILE A 582 -41.60 36.28 -26.05
N VAL A 583 -41.27 36.01 -24.79
CA VAL A 583 -42.11 35.18 -23.91
C VAL A 583 -43.47 35.85 -23.65
N LEU A 584 -43.49 37.18 -23.49
CA LEU A 584 -44.73 37.93 -23.30
C LEU A 584 -45.65 37.88 -24.53
N LEU A 585 -45.07 37.93 -25.75
CA LEU A 585 -45.80 37.80 -27.00
C LEU A 585 -46.36 36.38 -27.22
N ILE A 586 -45.57 35.35 -26.90
CA ILE A 586 -46.03 33.95 -26.94
C ILE A 586 -47.18 33.74 -25.94
N GLY A 587 -47.03 34.25 -24.71
CA GLY A 587 -48.07 34.21 -23.69
C GLY A 587 -49.35 34.92 -24.12
N LEU A 588 -49.24 36.12 -24.70
CA LEU A 588 -50.38 36.87 -25.21
C LEU A 588 -51.08 36.14 -26.37
N SER A 589 -50.31 35.52 -27.28
CA SER A 589 -50.85 34.70 -28.37
C SER A 589 -51.62 33.49 -27.85
N LEU A 590 -51.11 32.81 -26.81
CA LEU A 590 -51.78 31.66 -26.17
C LEU A 590 -53.07 32.08 -25.46
N VAL A 591 -53.05 33.20 -24.74
CA VAL A 591 -54.25 33.74 -24.08
C VAL A 591 -55.30 34.14 -25.12
N LEU A 592 -54.90 34.82 -26.20
CA LEU A 592 -55.80 35.16 -27.30
C LEU A 592 -56.38 33.89 -27.96
N MET A 593 -55.59 32.84 -28.11
CA MET A 593 -56.06 31.55 -28.65
C MET A 593 -57.08 30.87 -27.72
N LEU A 594 -56.85 30.89 -26.40
CA LEU A 594 -57.75 30.33 -25.39
C LEU A 594 -59.05 31.13 -25.23
N VAL A 595 -58.97 32.47 -25.28
CA VAL A 595 -60.14 33.35 -25.24
C VAL A 595 -60.97 33.22 -26.51
N LYS A 596 -60.32 33.13 -27.68
CA LYS A 596 -61.00 32.87 -28.96
C LYS A 596 -61.76 31.54 -28.92
N ASN A 597 -61.17 30.49 -28.36
CA ASN A 597 -61.84 29.19 -28.17
C ASN A 597 -63.02 29.25 -27.18
N LYS A 598 -62.96 30.06 -26.12
CA LYS A 598 -64.09 30.27 -25.20
C LYS A 598 -65.23 31.07 -25.83
N LEU A 599 -64.92 32.09 -26.63
CA LEU A 599 -65.93 32.90 -27.33
C LEU A 599 -66.66 32.09 -28.41
N THR A 600 -65.99 31.18 -29.11
CA THR A 600 -66.64 30.25 -30.05
C THR A 600 -67.51 29.18 -29.38
N SER A 601 -67.29 28.87 -28.10
CA SER A 601 -68.09 27.92 -27.32
C SER A 601 -69.35 28.53 -26.68
N SER A 602 -69.46 29.86 -26.58
CA SER A 602 -70.60 30.54 -25.92
C SER A 602 -71.62 31.13 -26.90
N GLY A 603 -71.42 30.95 -28.21
CA GLY A 603 -72.32 31.44 -29.27
C GLY A 603 -73.36 30.42 -29.77
N GLY A 604 -73.58 29.32 -29.04
CA GLY A 604 -74.49 28.25 -29.46
C GLY A 604 -75.37 27.73 -28.33
N ILE A 605 -76.42 28.49 -27.97
CA ILE A 605 -77.69 27.97 -27.42
C ILE A 605 -78.80 28.82 -28.06
N GLN A 606 -79.81 28.12 -28.60
CA GLN A 606 -81.00 28.63 -29.28
C GLN A 606 -81.82 29.62 -28.45
#